data_AF-A0A151A008-F1
#
_entry.id   AF-A0A151A008-F1
#
_cell.length_a   1.000
_cell.length_b   1.000
_cell.length_c   1.000
_cell.angle_alpha   90.00
_cell.angle_beta   90.00
_cell.angle_gamma   90.00
#
_symmetry.space_group_name_H-M   'P 1'
#
loop_
_entity.id
_entity.type
_entity.pdbx_description
1 polymer ?
#
loop_
_entity_poly.entity_id
_entity_poly.type
_entity_poly.pdbx_seq_one_letter_code
_entity_poly.pdbx_strand_id
1 'polypeptide(L)'
;MLNSRLLFQLREARRIILASPGLDPCQKIQQFRAALFQQLSTAPEAISGKVSRVVETVDKAIQNDGPSGAHSLASSYLDNGEVSRRAARAACRNMDYASTIIPLSKEAASNNTTSCIVRMYCTFIKDAVEGGTQKQQTPDTQLTSSSCESASIRGIQQ
;
A
#
# COMPACT_ATOMS: atom_id res chain seq x y z
N MET A 1 -9.39 -17.11 21.98
CA MET A 1 -7.92 -17.00 21.74
C MET A 1 -7.51 -17.11 20.27
N LEU A 2 -8.35 -17.58 19.34
CA LEU A 2 -7.98 -17.68 17.92
C LEU A 2 -7.69 -16.32 17.26
N ASN A 3 -8.53 -15.31 17.52
CA ASN A 3 -8.37 -13.97 16.94
C ASN A 3 -7.07 -13.27 17.40
N SER A 4 -6.63 -13.46 18.64
CA SER A 4 -5.40 -12.85 19.15
C SER A 4 -4.15 -13.47 18.52
N ARG A 5 -4.14 -14.80 18.33
CA ARG A 5 -3.06 -15.52 17.63
C ARG A 5 -2.97 -15.10 16.16
N LEU A 6 -4.11 -15.05 15.46
CA LEU A 6 -4.21 -14.59 14.08
C LEU A 6 -3.64 -13.18 13.92
N LEU A 7 -4.08 -12.22 14.75
CA LEU A 7 -3.61 -10.84 14.67
C LEU A 7 -2.12 -10.71 14.99
N PHE A 8 -1.61 -11.52 15.92
CA PHE A 8 -0.19 -11.58 16.22
C PHE A 8 0.63 -12.04 15.00
N GLN A 9 0.22 -13.14 14.37
CA GLN A 9 0.90 -13.68 13.18
C GLN A 9 0.87 -12.69 11.99
N LEU A 10 -0.26 -12.00 11.78
CA LEU A 10 -0.36 -10.97 10.74
C LEU A 10 0.55 -9.77 11.02
N ARG A 11 0.63 -9.29 12.27
CA ARG A 11 1.53 -8.18 12.63
C ARG A 11 3.00 -8.55 12.40
N GLU A 12 3.37 -9.79 12.74
CA GLU A 12 4.72 -10.28 12.53
C GLU A 12 5.04 -10.43 11.04
N ALA A 13 4.14 -11.00 10.24
CA ALA A 13 4.28 -11.05 8.79
C ALA A 13 4.45 -9.65 8.17
N ARG A 14 3.62 -8.68 8.59
CA ARG A 14 3.75 -7.28 8.18
C ARG A 14 5.14 -6.72 8.47
N ARG A 15 5.64 -6.93 9.70
CA ARG A 15 6.96 -6.43 10.13
C ARG A 15 8.08 -7.00 9.26
N ILE A 16 8.06 -8.32 9.05
CA ILE A 16 9.07 -9.02 8.25
C ILE A 16 9.05 -8.52 6.80
N ILE A 17 7.88 -8.52 6.15
CA ILE A 17 7.75 -8.20 4.73
C ILE A 17 8.09 -6.73 4.44
N LEU A 18 7.67 -5.79 5.31
CA LEU A 18 8.05 -4.39 5.14
C LEU A 18 9.56 -4.18 5.24
N ALA A 19 10.22 -4.91 6.14
CA ALA A 19 11.67 -4.83 6.35
C ALA A 19 12.49 -5.57 5.28
N SER A 20 11.88 -6.49 4.52
CA SER A 20 12.58 -7.28 3.50
C SER A 20 13.24 -6.37 2.45
N PRO A 21 14.58 -6.44 2.28
CA PRO A 21 15.29 -5.72 1.24
C PRO A 21 15.04 -6.37 -0.13
N GLY A 22 15.13 -5.57 -1.20
CA GLY A 22 15.06 -6.07 -2.58
C GLY A 22 13.65 -6.43 -3.09
N LEU A 23 12.61 -6.33 -2.25
CA LEU A 23 11.23 -6.50 -2.71
C LEU A 23 10.63 -5.17 -3.16
N ASP A 24 10.10 -5.15 -4.39
CA ASP A 24 9.30 -4.03 -4.87
C ASP A 24 7.92 -3.98 -4.18
N PRO A 25 7.18 -2.85 -4.27
CA PRO A 25 5.87 -2.72 -3.63
C PRO A 25 4.85 -3.78 -4.04
N CYS A 26 4.81 -4.20 -5.32
CA CYS A 26 3.92 -5.26 -5.78
C CYS A 26 4.22 -6.59 -5.06
N GLN A 27 5.50 -6.96 -5.01
CA GLN A 27 5.95 -8.19 -4.35
C GLN A 27 5.64 -8.17 -2.86
N LYS A 28 5.86 -7.04 -2.17
CA LYS A 28 5.50 -6.87 -0.76
C LYS A 28 4.00 -7.05 -0.54
N ILE A 29 3.17 -6.42 -1.37
CA ILE A 29 1.70 -6.54 -1.27
C ILE A 29 1.26 -7.99 -1.54
N GLN A 30 1.82 -8.66 -2.53
CA GLN A 30 1.52 -10.06 -2.83
C GLN A 30 1.93 -11.02 -1.70
N GLN A 31 3.12 -10.84 -1.13
CA GLN A 31 3.56 -11.67 0.00
C GLN A 31 2.68 -11.46 1.24
N PHE A 32 2.33 -10.20 1.55
CA PHE A 32 1.48 -9.94 2.70
C PHE A 32 0.06 -10.46 2.49
N ARG A 33 -0.46 -10.38 1.26
CA ARG A 33 -1.72 -11.02 0.85
C ARG A 33 -1.69 -12.54 1.03
N ALA A 34 -0.62 -13.21 0.62
CA ALA A 34 -0.49 -14.65 0.81
C ALA A 34 -0.51 -15.02 2.31
N ALA A 35 0.26 -14.30 3.13
CA ALA A 35 0.26 -14.48 4.58
C ALA A 35 -1.12 -14.22 5.18
N LEU A 36 -1.82 -13.17 4.71
CA LEU A 36 -3.18 -12.83 5.12
C LEU A 36 -4.15 -13.99 4.88
N PHE A 37 -4.20 -14.51 3.65
CA PHE A 37 -5.11 -15.61 3.31
C PHE A 37 -4.78 -16.91 4.04
N GLN A 38 -3.49 -17.18 4.28
CA GLN A 38 -3.08 -18.30 5.12
C GLN A 38 -3.69 -18.19 6.52
N GLN A 39 -3.66 -17.00 7.14
CA GLN A 39 -4.29 -16.82 8.45
C GLN A 39 -5.82 -16.85 8.39
N LEU A 40 -6.43 -16.26 7.37
CA LEU A 40 -7.88 -16.24 7.18
C LEU A 40 -8.49 -17.63 6.97
N SER A 41 -7.71 -18.60 6.47
CA SER A 41 -8.16 -20.00 6.34
C SER A 41 -8.58 -20.64 7.67
N THR A 42 -8.08 -20.09 8.79
CA THR A 42 -8.41 -20.55 10.15
C THR A 42 -9.39 -19.61 10.89
N ALA A 43 -9.83 -18.54 10.23
CA ALA A 43 -10.73 -17.54 10.79
C ALA A 43 -12.20 -17.90 10.55
N PRO A 44 -13.13 -17.40 11.39
CA PRO A 44 -14.56 -17.49 11.11
C PRO A 44 -14.94 -16.92 9.74
N GLU A 45 -15.87 -17.58 9.04
CA GLU A 45 -16.32 -17.19 7.68
C GLU A 45 -16.80 -15.74 7.60
N ALA A 46 -17.45 -15.25 8.66
CA ALA A 46 -17.90 -13.86 8.74
C ALA A 46 -16.75 -12.84 8.67
N ILE A 47 -15.56 -13.22 9.16
CA ILE A 47 -14.35 -12.40 9.10
C ILE A 47 -13.67 -12.60 7.74
N SER A 48 -13.43 -13.86 7.34
CA SER A 48 -12.73 -14.16 6.09
C SER A 48 -13.49 -13.60 4.88
N GLY A 49 -14.80 -13.80 4.78
CA GLY A 49 -15.60 -13.29 3.66
C GLY A 49 -15.58 -11.76 3.53
N LYS A 50 -15.57 -11.02 4.65
CA LYS A 50 -15.48 -9.55 4.62
C LYS A 50 -14.08 -9.08 4.22
N VAL A 51 -13.03 -9.69 4.78
CA VAL A 51 -11.65 -9.31 4.48
C VAL A 51 -11.28 -9.67 3.02
N SER A 52 -11.62 -10.87 2.56
CA SER A 52 -11.33 -11.35 1.21
C SER A 52 -11.88 -10.40 0.15
N ARG A 53 -13.11 -9.92 0.32
CA ARG A 53 -13.71 -8.95 -0.61
C ARG A 53 -12.87 -7.68 -0.72
N VAL A 54 -12.48 -7.08 0.42
CA VAL A 54 -11.65 -5.86 0.41
C VAL A 54 -10.33 -6.10 -0.33
N VAL A 55 -9.69 -7.24 -0.06
CA VAL A 55 -8.45 -7.63 -0.73
C VAL A 55 -8.66 -7.76 -2.23
N GLU A 56 -9.75 -8.39 -2.68
CA GLU A 56 -10.07 -8.52 -4.11
C GLU A 56 -10.27 -7.17 -4.81
N THR A 57 -10.84 -6.16 -4.15
CA THR A 57 -10.91 -4.82 -4.78
C THR A 57 -9.55 -4.15 -4.84
N VAL A 58 -8.72 -4.30 -3.80
CA VAL A 58 -7.35 -3.82 -3.87
C VAL A 58 -6.60 -4.52 -5.00
N ASP A 59 -6.75 -5.83 -5.16
CA ASP A 59 -6.15 -6.61 -6.26
C ASP A 59 -6.60 -6.08 -7.62
N LYS A 60 -7.89 -5.79 -7.80
CA LYS A 60 -8.40 -5.15 -9.03
C LYS A 60 -7.78 -3.77 -9.24
N ALA A 61 -7.56 -2.99 -8.19
CA ALA A 61 -6.88 -1.70 -8.29
C ALA A 61 -5.42 -1.86 -8.73
N ILE A 62 -4.72 -2.90 -8.24
CA ILE A 62 -3.36 -3.28 -8.67
C ILE A 62 -3.34 -3.70 -10.15
N GLN A 63 -4.30 -4.52 -10.57
CA GLN A 63 -4.36 -4.98 -11.96
C GLN A 63 -4.57 -3.82 -12.95
N ASN A 64 -5.35 -2.82 -12.57
CA ASN A 64 -5.66 -1.68 -13.43
C ASN A 64 -4.55 -0.62 -13.46
N ASP A 65 -4.01 -0.23 -12.30
CA ASP A 65 -3.10 0.93 -12.20
C ASP A 65 -1.81 0.62 -11.39
N GLY A 66 -1.50 -0.66 -11.18
CA GLY A 66 -0.33 -1.09 -10.41
C GLY A 66 -0.38 -0.69 -8.93
N PRO A 67 0.78 -0.60 -8.25
CA PRO A 67 0.87 -0.21 -6.84
C PRO A 67 0.22 1.15 -6.53
N SER A 68 0.24 2.07 -7.50
CA SER A 68 -0.34 3.42 -7.34
C SER A 68 -1.86 3.38 -7.14
N GLY A 69 -2.54 2.47 -7.85
CA GLY A 69 -3.98 2.26 -7.69
C GLY A 69 -4.34 1.70 -6.32
N ALA A 70 -3.55 0.74 -5.83
CA ALA A 70 -3.72 0.18 -4.49
C ALA A 70 -3.46 1.22 -3.39
N HIS A 71 -2.40 2.03 -3.54
CA HIS A 71 -2.08 3.12 -2.61
C HIS A 71 -3.19 4.17 -2.57
N SER A 72 -3.67 4.63 -3.72
CA SER A 72 -4.76 5.62 -3.79
C SER A 72 -6.02 5.12 -3.10
N LEU A 73 -6.38 3.85 -3.34
CA LEU A 73 -7.55 3.24 -2.73
C LEU A 73 -7.38 3.04 -1.22
N ALA A 74 -6.24 2.51 -0.79
CA ALA A 74 -5.93 2.28 0.62
C ALA A 74 -5.88 3.60 1.41
N SER A 75 -5.27 4.64 0.83
CA SER A 75 -5.23 5.98 1.42
C SER A 75 -6.64 6.54 1.57
N SER A 76 -7.46 6.45 0.52
CA SER A 76 -8.85 6.92 0.59
C SER A 76 -9.66 6.21 1.69
N TYR A 77 -9.51 4.89 1.86
CA TYR A 77 -10.18 4.18 2.97
C TYR A 77 -9.71 4.65 4.35
N LEU A 78 -8.40 4.86 4.51
CA LEU A 78 -7.83 5.33 5.78
C LEU A 78 -8.26 6.77 6.09
N ASP A 79 -8.27 7.65 5.09
CA ASP A 79 -8.62 9.07 5.23
C ASP A 79 -10.11 9.25 5.52
N ASN A 80 -10.97 8.44 4.90
CA ASN A 80 -12.40 8.41 5.22
C ASN A 80 -12.71 7.64 6.53
N GLY A 81 -11.74 6.89 7.06
CA GLY A 81 -11.92 6.07 8.25
C GLY A 81 -12.83 4.86 8.06
N GLU A 82 -13.12 4.46 6.82
CA GLU A 82 -14.00 3.34 6.50
C GLU A 82 -13.70 2.72 5.13
N VAL A 83 -14.02 1.43 4.98
CA VAL A 83 -14.23 0.82 3.66
C VAL A 83 -15.69 0.98 3.27
N SER A 84 -15.93 1.79 2.25
CA SER A 84 -17.26 2.02 1.68
C SER A 84 -17.18 2.35 0.19
N ARG A 85 -18.33 2.32 -0.48
CA ARG A 85 -18.44 2.75 -1.89
C ARG A 85 -18.03 4.21 -2.06
N ARG A 86 -18.35 5.06 -1.08
CA ARG A 86 -18.00 6.48 -1.09
C ARG A 86 -16.49 6.67 -1.07
N ALA A 87 -15.81 5.99 -0.14
CA ALA A 87 -14.36 6.06 -0.05
C ALA A 87 -13.67 5.50 -1.30
N ALA A 88 -14.17 4.41 -1.88
CA ALA A 88 -13.62 3.89 -3.14
C ALA A 88 -13.79 4.85 -4.33
N ARG A 89 -14.96 5.51 -4.43
CA ARG A 89 -15.21 6.52 -5.47
C ARG A 89 -14.30 7.73 -5.35
N ALA A 90 -13.91 8.12 -4.14
CA ALA A 90 -12.92 9.19 -3.95
C ALA A 90 -11.54 8.85 -4.52
N ALA A 91 -11.23 7.55 -4.69
CA ALA A 91 -10.06 7.07 -5.42
C ALA A 91 -10.37 6.71 -6.89
N CYS A 92 -11.49 7.22 -7.44
CA CYS A 92 -11.98 6.91 -8.80
C CYS A 92 -12.19 5.40 -9.07
N ARG A 93 -12.54 4.62 -8.03
CA ARG A 93 -12.80 3.17 -8.16
C ARG A 93 -14.27 2.83 -7.95
N ASN A 94 -14.80 1.99 -8.83
CA ASN A 94 -16.11 1.39 -8.66
C ASN A 94 -16.01 0.09 -7.85
N MET A 95 -16.91 -0.05 -6.87
CA MET A 95 -17.07 -1.25 -6.06
C MET A 95 -18.52 -1.74 -6.13
N ASP A 96 -18.71 -2.97 -6.60
CA ASP A 96 -20.04 -3.57 -6.69
C ASP A 96 -20.60 -3.96 -5.32
N TYR A 97 -19.76 -4.42 -4.40
CA TYR A 97 -20.20 -5.12 -3.18
C TYR A 97 -20.23 -4.28 -1.90
N ALA A 98 -19.96 -2.98 -1.94
CA ALA A 98 -19.86 -2.13 -0.74
C ALA A 98 -21.23 -1.75 -0.14
N SER A 99 -22.09 -2.73 0.10
CA SER A 99 -23.30 -2.58 0.93
C SER A 99 -22.99 -2.63 2.44
N THR A 100 -21.82 -3.17 2.82
CA THR A 100 -21.38 -3.27 4.22
C THR A 100 -20.19 -2.33 4.47
N ILE A 101 -20.39 -1.36 5.35
CA ILE A 101 -19.35 -0.43 5.79
C ILE A 101 -18.45 -1.14 6.81
N ILE A 102 -17.13 -1.05 6.63
CA ILE A 102 -16.15 -1.53 7.62
C ILE A 102 -15.43 -0.31 8.21
N PRO A 103 -15.68 0.04 9.48
CA PRO A 103 -14.99 1.16 10.12
C PRO A 103 -13.51 0.83 10.33
N LEU A 104 -12.63 1.80 10.06
CA LEU A 104 -11.17 1.70 10.15
C LEU A 104 -10.56 2.65 11.19
N SER A 105 -11.37 3.26 12.05
CA SER A 105 -10.86 4.05 13.18
C SER A 105 -10.03 3.16 14.12
N LYS A 106 -9.18 3.78 14.95
CA LYS A 106 -8.36 3.04 15.92
C LYS A 106 -9.24 2.29 16.93
N GLU A 107 -10.34 2.92 17.33
CA GLU A 107 -11.33 2.40 18.26
C GLU A 107 -12.10 1.22 17.64
N ALA A 108 -12.46 1.31 16.36
CA ALA A 108 -13.07 0.18 15.65
C ALA A 108 -12.09 -1.00 15.55
N ALA A 109 -10.81 -0.71 15.23
CA ALA A 109 -9.78 -1.73 15.09
C ALA A 109 -9.35 -2.39 16.42
N SER A 110 -9.57 -1.74 17.57
CA SER A 110 -9.33 -2.36 18.88
C SER A 110 -10.45 -3.35 19.27
N ASN A 111 -11.67 -3.09 18.80
CA ASN A 111 -12.86 -3.82 19.22
C ASN A 111 -13.35 -4.85 18.19
N ASN A 112 -12.90 -4.76 16.93
CA ASN A 112 -13.36 -5.63 15.85
C ASN A 112 -12.19 -6.19 15.03
N THR A 113 -12.10 -7.52 14.96
CA THR A 113 -11.04 -8.25 14.23
C THR A 113 -11.03 -7.91 12.74
N THR A 114 -12.19 -7.85 12.07
CA THR A 114 -12.28 -7.47 10.65
C THR A 114 -11.75 -6.06 10.43
N SER A 115 -12.18 -5.09 11.23
CA SER A 115 -11.66 -3.71 11.18
C SER A 115 -10.15 -3.66 11.40
N CYS A 116 -9.63 -4.43 12.36
CA CYS A 116 -8.20 -4.50 12.66
C CYS A 116 -7.40 -5.01 11.45
N ILE A 117 -7.85 -6.13 10.86
CA ILE A 117 -7.19 -6.76 9.72
C ILE A 117 -7.21 -5.83 8.50
N VAL A 118 -8.37 -5.28 8.16
CA VAL A 118 -8.52 -4.41 7.00
C VAL A 118 -7.71 -3.13 7.16
N ARG A 119 -7.76 -2.50 8.34
CA ARG A 119 -6.94 -1.31 8.64
C ARG A 119 -5.45 -1.62 8.52
N MET A 120 -5.01 -2.78 9.02
CA MET A 120 -3.62 -3.23 8.91
C MET A 120 -3.21 -3.43 7.45
N TYR A 121 -4.08 -4.02 6.62
CA TYR A 121 -3.84 -4.22 5.19
C TYR A 121 -3.74 -2.90 4.42
N CYS A 122 -4.67 -1.96 4.63
CA CYS A 122 -4.60 -0.64 4.01
C CYS A 122 -3.35 0.13 4.45
N THR A 123 -3.01 0.08 5.74
CA THR A 123 -1.78 0.73 6.26
C THR A 123 -0.53 0.10 5.65
N PHE A 124 -0.49 -1.23 5.54
CA PHE A 124 0.62 -1.94 4.91
C PHE A 124 0.84 -1.49 3.46
N ILE A 125 -0.22 -1.38 2.66
CA ILE A 125 -0.12 -0.95 1.26
C ILE A 125 0.45 0.47 1.19
N LYS A 126 -0.06 1.37 2.04
CA LYS A 126 0.42 2.75 2.13
C LYS A 126 1.93 2.79 2.44
N ASP A 127 2.35 2.09 3.49
CA ASP A 127 3.74 2.02 3.92
C ASP A 127 4.65 1.36 2.86
N ALA A 128 4.18 0.31 2.20
CA ALA A 128 4.96 -0.44 1.21
C ALA A 128 5.23 0.38 -0.04
N VAL A 129 4.26 1.20 -0.48
CA VAL A 129 4.41 2.05 -1.66
C VAL A 129 5.23 3.31 -1.32
N GLU A 130 4.92 4.00 -0.23
CA GLU A 130 5.64 5.22 0.19
C GLU A 130 7.10 4.92 0.59
N GLY A 131 7.34 3.82 1.30
CA GLY A 131 8.68 3.36 1.64
C GLY A 131 9.49 2.88 0.44
N GLY A 132 8.83 2.50 -0.66
CA GLY A 132 9.48 2.20 -1.94
C GLY A 132 9.95 3.46 -2.66
N THR A 133 9.18 4.55 -2.58
CA THR A 133 9.49 5.82 -3.25
C THR A 133 10.72 6.52 -2.66
N GLN A 134 10.94 6.42 -1.35
CA GLN A 134 12.11 7.01 -0.69
C GLN A 134 13.45 6.38 -1.10
N LYS A 135 13.47 5.10 -1.54
CA LYS A 135 14.70 4.44 -2.02
C LYS A 135 15.05 4.71 -3.47
N GLN A 136 14.16 5.37 -4.23
CA GLN A 136 14.41 5.77 -5.63
C GLN A 136 14.83 7.24 -5.79
N GLN A 137 14.77 8.05 -4.73
CA GLN A 137 15.23 9.44 -4.73
C GLN A 137 16.63 9.58 -4.10
N THR A 138 17.62 8.96 -4.71
CA THR A 138 19.02 9.42 -4.61
C THR A 138 19.55 9.56 -6.03
N PRO A 139 19.49 10.75 -6.65
CA PRO A 139 20.37 11.04 -7.75
C PRO A 139 21.73 11.40 -7.16
N ASP A 140 22.70 10.49 -7.27
CA ASP A 140 24.12 10.83 -7.23
C ASP A 140 24.40 11.80 -8.39
N THR A 141 24.15 13.07 -8.16
CA THR A 141 24.58 14.13 -9.07
C THR A 141 26.00 14.48 -8.64
N GLN A 142 26.98 13.72 -9.12
CA GLN A 142 28.35 14.23 -9.17
C GLN A 142 28.35 15.44 -10.12
N LEU A 143 28.35 16.63 -9.55
CA LEU A 143 28.73 17.85 -10.25
C LEU A 143 30.21 17.75 -10.63
N THR A 144 30.51 17.15 -11.78
CA THR A 144 31.79 17.37 -12.46
C THR A 144 31.62 18.59 -13.37
N SER A 145 31.98 19.75 -12.83
CA SER A 145 32.23 20.94 -13.62
C SER A 145 33.40 20.68 -14.56
N SER A 146 33.12 20.44 -15.84
CA SER A 146 34.11 20.55 -16.91
C SER A 146 33.64 21.63 -17.86
N SER A 147 34.12 22.86 -17.62
CA SER A 147 33.91 24.00 -18.50
C SER A 147 34.67 23.77 -19.80
N CYS A 148 33.95 23.48 -20.89
CA CYS A 148 34.47 23.63 -22.24
C CYS A 148 34.39 25.12 -22.61
N GLU A 149 35.51 25.85 -22.51
CA GLU A 149 35.62 27.17 -23.12
C GLU A 149 36.51 27.08 -24.36
N SER A 150 35.86 27.04 -25.52
CA SER A 150 36.49 27.16 -26.82
C SER A 150 36.74 28.64 -27.09
N ALA A 151 37.99 29.08 -27.04
CA ALA A 151 38.38 30.40 -27.52
C ALA A 151 38.46 30.39 -29.06
N SER A 152 37.46 30.98 -29.71
CA SER A 152 37.52 31.36 -31.12
C SER A 152 37.00 32.79 -31.26
N ILE A 153 37.93 33.76 -31.31
CA ILE A 153 37.61 35.12 -31.77
C ILE A 153 38.76 35.60 -32.66
N ARG A 154 38.51 35.60 -33.97
CA ARG A 154 39.18 36.46 -34.96
C ARG A 154 38.57 37.86 -34.87
N GLY A 155 39.38 38.91 -34.92
CA GLY A 155 38.90 40.28 -35.15
C GLY A 155 40.02 41.32 -35.05
N ILE A 156 40.14 42.15 -36.09
CA ILE A 156 41.24 43.06 -36.45
C ILE A 156 40.88 44.53 -36.09
N GLN A 157 41.89 45.42 -36.12
CA GLN A 157 41.89 46.92 -36.24
C GLN A 157 42.27 47.63 -34.93
N GLN A 158 43.14 48.65 -34.91
CA GLN A 158 43.89 49.44 -35.91
C GLN A 158 45.17 49.96 -35.25
#